data_AF-A0A291JGY3-F1
#
_entry.id   AF-A0A291JGY3-F1
#
_cell.length_a   1.000
_cell.length_b   1.000
_cell.length_c   1.000
_cell.angle_alpha   90.00
_cell.angle_beta   90.00
_cell.angle_gamma   90.00
#
_symmetry.space_group_name_H-M   'P 1'
#
loop_
_entity.id
_entity.type
_entity.pdbx_description
1 polymer ?
#
loop_
_entity_poly.entity_id
_entity_poly.type
_entity_poly.pdbx_seq_one_letter_code
_entity_poly.pdbx_strand_id
1 'polypeptide(L)' 'MDKQQVIEALNKHGRIIIETIEHDRIKVSKVEDNDDKQYIHVLEPKEQTIEVAKITDVQENNFNQL' A
#
# COMPACT_ATOMS: atom_id res chain seq x y z
N MET A 1 -2.36 -2.30 11.16
CA MET A 1 -1.95 -1.26 10.21
C MET A 1 -3.08 -0.25 10.08
N ASP A 2 -2.77 1.03 9.91
CA ASP A 2 -3.75 2.07 9.54
C ASP A 2 -3.51 2.53 8.09
N LYS A 3 -4.57 2.91 7.36
CA LYS A 3 -4.49 3.55 6.04
C LYS A 3 -3.60 4.78 6.08
N GLN A 4 -3.65 5.57 7.16
CA GLN A 4 -2.79 6.76 7.28
C GLN A 4 -1.30 6.40 7.25
N GLN A 5 -0.89 5.32 7.91
CA GLN A 5 0.51 4.87 7.90
C GLN A 5 0.97 4.50 6.48
N VAL A 6 0.11 3.86 5.70
CA VAL A 6 0.39 3.49 4.30
C VAL A 6 0.54 4.74 3.43
N ILE A 7 -0.35 5.73 3.57
CA ILE A 7 -0.31 6.98 2.82
C ILE A 7 0.92 7.80 3.21
N GLU A 8 1.25 7.90 4.50
CA GLU A 8 2.45 8.59 4.97
C GLU A 8 3.72 7.96 4.42
N ALA A 9 3.83 6.62 4.44
CA ALA A 9 4.94 5.90 3.85
C ALA A 9 5.05 6.14 2.34
N LEU A 10 3.92 6.11 1.62
CA LEU A 10 3.89 6.39 0.19
C LEU A 10 4.29 7.84 -0.12
N ASN A 11 3.78 8.83 0.64
CA ASN A 11 4.12 10.23 0.45
C ASN A 11 5.60 10.51 0.74
N LYS A 12 6.18 9.79 1.71
CA LYS A 12 7.59 9.93 2.09
C LYS A 12 8.55 9.32 1.08
N HIS A 13 8.22 8.17 0.51
CA HIS A 13 9.14 7.39 -0.35
C HIS A 13 8.77 7.37 -1.83
N GLY A 14 7.59 7.87 -2.20
CA GLY A 14 7.05 7.86 -3.58
C GLY A 14 6.62 6.49 -4.08
N ARG A 15 7.08 5.41 -3.45
CA ARG A 15 6.69 4.03 -3.72
C ARG A 15 6.80 3.23 -2.43
N ILE A 16 5.97 2.21 -2.27
CA ILE A 16 6.00 1.22 -1.18
C ILE A 16 5.65 -0.18 -1.71
N ILE A 17 5.93 -1.21 -0.91
CA ILE A 17 5.36 -2.55 -1.09
C ILE A 17 4.46 -2.83 0.10
N ILE A 18 3.21 -3.21 -0.18
CA ILE A 18 2.26 -3.69 0.82
C ILE A 18 2.29 -5.21 0.82
N GLU A 19 2.45 -5.83 1.99
CA GLU A 19 2.24 -7.27 2.17
C GLU A 19 0.88 -7.51 2.83
N THR A 20 0.14 -8.52 2.35
CA THR A 20 -1.14 -8.93 2.94
C THR A 20 -1.03 -10.22 3.74
N ILE A 21 -2.10 -10.58 4.48
CA ILE A 21 -2.24 -11.85 5.20
C ILE A 21 -2.13 -13.07 4.26
N GLU A 22 -2.46 -12.90 2.98
CA GLU A 22 -2.32 -13.94 1.94
C GLU A 22 -0.88 -14.04 1.40
N HIS A 23 0.07 -13.27 1.94
CA HIS A 23 1.45 -13.11 1.46
C HIS A 23 1.55 -12.50 0.05
N ASP A 24 0.50 -11.80 -0.40
CA ASP A 24 0.56 -11.00 -1.63
C ASP A 24 1.42 -9.76 -1.40
N ARG A 25 2.38 -9.52 -2.30
CA ARG A 25 3.28 -8.35 -2.27
C ARG A 25 2.91 -7.39 -3.38
N ILE A 26 2.28 -6.29 -3.01
CA ILE A 26 1.70 -5.31 -3.92
C ILE A 26 2.58 -4.07 -3.97
N LYS A 27 3.18 -3.79 -5.13
CA LYS A 27 3.89 -2.54 -5.38
C LYS A 27 2.85 -1.42 -5.53
N VAL A 28 3.02 -0.33 -4.80
CA VAL A 28 2.13 0.83 -4.85
C VAL A 28 2.97 2.08 -5.09
N SER A 29 2.62 2.85 -6.12
CA SER A 29 3.20 4.18 -6.38
C SER A 29 2.18 5.31 -6.32
N LYS A 30 0.90 4.98 -6.38
CA LYS A 30 -0.18 5.98 -6.33
C LYS A 30 -1.45 5.36 -5.78
N VAL A 31 -2.13 6.10 -4.91
CA VAL A 31 -3.45 5.76 -4.37
C VAL A 31 -4.43 6.90 -4.62
N GLU A 32 -5.72 6.59 -4.59
CA GLU A 32 -6.77 7.61 -4.53
C GLU A 32 -6.82 8.21 -3.12
N ASP A 33 -6.84 9.55 -3.05
CA ASP A 33 -7.05 10.28 -1.80
C ASP A 33 -8.55 10.38 -1.54
N ASN A 34 -9.06 9.46 -0.71
CA ASN A 34 -10.47 9.37 -0.36
C ASN A 34 -10.66 9.02 1.13
N ASP A 35 -11.87 9.25 1.64
CA ASP A 35 -12.23 9.01 3.04
C ASP A 35 -12.55 7.53 3.37
N ASP A 36 -12.30 6.60 2.44
CA ASP A 36 -12.55 5.18 2.65
C ASP A 36 -11.55 4.60 3.65
N LYS A 37 -12.00 4.30 4.87
CA LYS A 37 -11.13 3.76 5.93
C LYS A 37 -10.94 2.25 5.82
N GLN A 38 -11.79 1.55 5.08
CA GLN A 38 -11.72 0.09 4.96
C GLN A 38 -10.75 -0.32 3.84
N TYR A 39 -10.62 0.52 2.81
CA TYR A 39 -9.86 0.17 1.61
C TYR A 39 -8.82 1.21 1.20
N ILE A 40 -7.74 0.70 0.61
CA ILE A 40 -6.74 1.47 -0.12
C ILE A 40 -6.99 1.25 -1.61
N HIS A 41 -7.37 2.32 -2.28
CA HIS A 41 -7.62 2.33 -3.72
C HIS A 41 -6.31 2.65 -4.44
N VAL A 42 -5.63 1.63 -4.94
CA VAL A 42 -4.37 1.77 -5.66
C VAL A 42 -4.67 2.14 -7.10
N LEU A 43 -4.05 3.21 -7.60
CA LEU A 43 -4.17 3.66 -8.99
C LEU A 43 -2.99 3.16 -9.84
N GLU A 44 -1.82 2.98 -9.24
CA GLU A 44 -0.61 2.51 -9.93
C GLU A 44 0.13 1.42 -9.14
N PRO A 45 0.66 0.38 -9.81
CA PRO A 45 0.84 0.24 -11.27
C PRO A 45 -0.39 -0.26 -12.02
N LYS A 46 -1.42 -0.72 -11.29
CA LYS A 46 -2.73 -1.06 -11.84
C LYS A 46 -3.81 -0.66 -10.84
N GLU A 47 -5.00 -0.38 -11.34
CA GLU A 47 -6.17 -0.17 -10.50
C GLU A 47 -6.53 -1.44 -9.73
N GLN A 48 -6.56 -1.35 -8.41
CA GLN A 48 -7.01 -2.41 -7.51
C GLN A 48 -7.30 -1.86 -6.12
N THR A 49 -8.01 -2.65 -5.33
CA THR A 49 -8.39 -2.27 -3.98
C THR A 49 -7.79 -3.24 -2.98
N ILE A 50 -7.18 -2.73 -1.90
CA ILE A 50 -6.58 -3.53 -0.83
C ILE A 50 -7.37 -3.24 0.45
N GLU A 51 -7.88 -4.29 1.10
CA GLU A 51 -8.53 -4.15 2.40
C GLU A 51 -7.49 -3.89 3.49
N VAL A 52 -7.65 -2.79 4.23
CA VAL A 52 -6.70 -2.35 5.26
C VAL A 52 -6.49 -3.42 6.34
N ALA A 53 -7.57 -4.15 6.69
CA ALA A 53 -7.53 -5.22 7.67
C ALA A 53 -6.63 -6.40 7.27
N LYS A 54 -6.34 -6.55 5.98
CA LYS A 54 -5.48 -7.62 5.45
C LYS A 54 -4.01 -7.22 5.38
N ILE A 55 -3.66 -5.97 5.62
CA ILE A 55 -2.29 -5.49 5.46
C ILE A 55 -1.46 -5.89 6.69
N THR A 56 -0.43 -6.70 6.46
CA THR A 56 0.47 -7.22 7.50
C THR A 56 1.77 -6.42 7.60
N ASP A 57 2.29 -5.92 6.48
CA ASP A 57 3.54 -5.14 6.44
C ASP A 57 3.54 -4.06 5.35
N VAL A 58 4.34 -3.00 5.55
CA VAL A 58 4.62 -1.94 4.57
C VAL A 58 6.13 -1.76 4.47
N GLN A 59 6.67 -2.05 3.30
CA GLN A 59 8.11 -1.92 3.04
C GLN A 59 8.40 -0.61 2.31
N GLU A 60 9.16 0.25 2.99
CA GLU A 60 9.42 1.63 2.59
C GLU A 60 10.59 1.80 1.59
N ASN A 61 11.56 0.87 1.54
CA ASN A 61 12.83 1.12 0.84
C ASN A 61 13.49 -0.09 0.15
N ASN A 62 12.77 -1.20 -0.02
CA ASN A 62 13.39 -2.48 -0.40
C ASN A 62 12.98 -3.01 -1.79
N PHE A 63 12.87 -2.12 -2.78
CA PHE A 63 12.40 -2.49 -4.13
C PHE A 63 13.34 -3.39 -4.94
N ASN A 64 14.63 -3.48 -4.54
CA ASN A 64 15.68 -4.22 -5.24
C ASN A 64 16.09 -5.55 -4.58
N GLN A 65 15.44 -5.98 -3.48
CA GLN A 65 15.74 -7.25 -2.81
C GLN A 65 14.74 -8.38 -3.15
N LEU A 66 14.25 -8.40 -4.39
CA LEU A 66 13.41 -9.49 -4.92
C LEU A 66 14.22 -10.40 -5.84
#